data_AF-A0A9E4HNK5-F1
#
_entry.id   AF-A0A9E4HNK5-F1
#
_cell.length_a   1.000
_cell.length_b   1.000
_cell.length_c   1.000
_cell.angle_alpha   90.00
_cell.angle_beta   90.00
_cell.angle_gamma   90.00
#
_symmetry.space_group_name_H-M   'P 1'
#
loop_
_entity.id
_entity.type
_entity.pdbx_description
1 polymer ?
#
loop_
_entity_poly.entity_id
_entity_poly.type
_entity_poly.pdbx_seq_one_letter_code
_entity_poly.pdbx_strand_id
1 'polypeptide(L)'
;MTDAAAGAAERAGAFIHAIVWAEHTTLWDLLSDQGRAAALSVAVRNGLDRVVAGRIRDDLADPVERERFLQQLVGGLRRDLRSVELTELTVGEWRTAGDGSVAVELLTPSQLPGIDAWPAGRLILSCDTDQGWLVDRLEPRLAGP
;
A
#
# COMPACT_ATOMS: atom_id res chain seq x y z
N MET A 1 14.17 12.24 15.87
CA MET A 1 12.87 12.23 15.17
C MET A 1 13.01 12.12 13.64
N THR A 2 14.13 12.54 13.04
CA THR A 2 14.39 12.41 11.59
C THR A 2 14.53 10.95 11.10
N ASP A 3 15.02 10.05 11.97
CA ASP A 3 15.26 8.63 11.64
C ASP A 3 13.98 7.82 11.46
N ALA A 4 12.99 8.05 12.33
CA ALA A 4 11.73 7.32 12.28
C ALA A 4 10.98 7.60 10.97
N ALA A 5 10.99 8.84 10.50
CA ALA A 5 10.29 9.20 9.28
C ALA A 5 11.01 8.72 8.00
N ALA A 6 12.34 8.59 8.04
CA ALA A 6 13.10 7.94 6.97
C ALA A 6 12.72 6.45 6.84
N GLY A 7 12.55 5.74 7.97
CA GLY A 7 12.08 4.36 7.95
C GLY A 7 10.66 4.20 7.37
N ALA A 8 9.78 5.18 7.57
CA ALA A 8 8.44 5.19 6.96
C ALA A 8 8.52 5.35 5.43
N ALA A 9 9.39 6.24 4.95
CA ALA A 9 9.62 6.45 3.51
C ALA A 9 10.24 5.20 2.85
N GLU A 10 11.20 4.56 3.51
CA GLU A 10 11.81 3.31 3.03
C GLU A 10 10.78 2.17 2.97
N ARG A 11 9.93 2.05 4.00
CA ARG A 11 8.83 1.08 4.02
C ARG A 11 7.78 1.35 2.93
N ALA A 12 7.45 2.62 2.68
CA ALA A 12 6.58 3.02 1.59
C ALA A 12 7.17 2.61 0.24
N GLY A 13 8.47 2.81 0.03
CA GLY A 13 9.19 2.35 -1.17
C GLY A 13 9.10 0.84 -1.35
N ALA A 14 9.32 0.06 -0.29
CA ALA A 14 9.19 -1.40 -0.31
C ALA A 14 7.76 -1.86 -0.67
N PHE A 15 6.73 -1.15 -0.19
CA PHE A 15 5.34 -1.45 -0.53
C PHE A 15 5.06 -1.23 -2.02
N ILE A 16 5.52 -0.10 -2.59
CA ILE A 16 5.39 0.15 -4.03
C ILE A 16 6.16 -0.90 -4.84
N HIS A 17 7.40 -1.21 -4.46
CA HIS A 17 8.19 -2.26 -5.09
C HIS A 17 7.44 -3.60 -5.14
N ALA A 18 6.84 -4.02 -4.02
CA ALA A 18 6.06 -5.25 -3.96
C ALA A 18 4.86 -5.25 -4.92
N ILE A 19 4.18 -4.10 -5.10
CA ILE A 19 3.12 -3.95 -6.11
C ILE A 19 3.69 -4.06 -7.53
N VAL A 20 4.80 -3.36 -7.83
CA VAL A 20 5.43 -3.35 -9.17
C VAL A 20 5.86 -4.76 -9.59
N TRP A 21 6.46 -5.51 -8.68
CA TRP A 21 7.01 -6.84 -8.98
C TRP A 21 6.08 -8.01 -8.64
N ALA A 22 4.85 -7.72 -8.23
CA ALA A 22 3.86 -8.72 -7.84
C ALA A 22 4.36 -9.65 -6.72
N GLU A 23 5.06 -9.09 -5.73
CA GLU A 23 5.50 -9.82 -4.55
C GLU A 23 4.35 -9.95 -3.55
N HIS A 24 3.42 -10.85 -3.85
CA HIS A 24 2.15 -11.05 -3.15
C HIS A 24 2.30 -11.19 -1.62
N THR A 25 3.19 -12.08 -1.18
CA THR A 25 3.45 -12.32 0.24
C THR A 25 4.12 -11.12 0.90
N THR A 26 5.16 -10.57 0.29
CA THR A 26 5.84 -9.37 0.79
C THR A 26 4.85 -8.22 0.97
N LEU A 27 3.98 -7.98 -0.01
CA LEU A 27 2.95 -6.94 0.07
C LEU A 27 2.04 -7.14 1.28
N TRP A 28 1.58 -8.37 1.52
CA TRP A 28 0.73 -8.70 2.67
C TRP A 28 1.44 -8.50 4.02
N ASP A 29 2.73 -8.80 4.06
CA ASP A 29 3.57 -8.65 5.24
C ASP A 29 3.89 -7.19 5.56
N LEU A 30 3.86 -6.31 4.56
CA LEU A 30 4.03 -4.87 4.72
C LEU A 30 2.75 -4.14 5.18
N LEU A 31 1.59 -4.79 5.12
CA LEU A 31 0.33 -4.23 5.61
C LEU A 31 0.22 -4.36 7.13
N SER A 32 -0.28 -3.32 7.78
CA SER A 32 -0.72 -3.39 9.18
C SER A 32 -1.96 -4.25 9.31
N ASP A 33 -2.32 -4.65 10.54
CA ASP A 33 -3.58 -5.37 10.79
C ASP A 33 -4.80 -4.58 10.32
N GLN A 34 -4.75 -3.24 10.44
CA GLN A 34 -5.78 -2.37 9.88
C GLN A 34 -5.82 -2.45 8.36
N GLY A 35 -4.67 -2.40 7.69
CA GLY A 35 -4.56 -2.52 6.24
C GLY A 35 -5.06 -3.88 5.73
N ARG A 36 -4.70 -4.97 6.41
CA ARG A 36 -5.18 -6.33 6.13
C ARG A 36 -6.69 -6.44 6.29
N ALA A 37 -7.24 -5.91 7.38
CA ALA A 37 -8.68 -5.90 7.62
C ALA A 37 -9.44 -5.09 6.55
N ALA A 38 -8.90 -3.94 6.14
CA ALA A 38 -9.47 -3.13 5.08
C ALA A 38 -9.44 -3.86 3.72
N ALA A 39 -8.32 -4.48 3.37
CA ALA A 39 -8.17 -5.27 2.14
C ALA A 39 -9.18 -6.43 2.08
N LEU A 40 -9.34 -7.18 3.18
CA LEU A 40 -10.33 -8.25 3.28
C LEU A 40 -11.77 -7.72 3.19
N SER A 41 -12.07 -6.59 3.83
CA SER A 41 -13.39 -5.95 3.73
C SER A 41 -13.72 -5.56 2.29
N VAL A 42 -12.77 -5.00 1.55
CA VAL A 42 -12.91 -4.69 0.13
C VAL A 42 -13.09 -5.96 -0.70
N ALA A 43 -12.30 -6.99 -0.46
CA ALA A 43 -12.41 -8.26 -1.18
C ALA A 43 -13.79 -8.92 -0.96
N VAL A 44 -14.30 -8.92 0.27
CA VAL A 44 -15.65 -9.42 0.60
C VAL A 44 -16.73 -8.62 -0.14
N ARG A 45 -16.60 -7.29 -0.20
CA ARG A 45 -17.53 -6.44 -0.99
C ARG A 45 -17.47 -6.76 -2.49
N ASN A 46 -16.33 -7.24 -2.98
CA ASN A 46 -16.11 -7.64 -4.37
C ASN A 46 -16.36 -9.13 -4.63
N GLY A 47 -16.96 -9.86 -3.68
CA GLY A 47 -17.42 -11.25 -3.88
C GLY A 47 -16.51 -12.33 -3.31
N LEU A 48 -15.49 -11.99 -2.51
CA LEU A 48 -14.78 -12.98 -1.70
C LEU A 48 -15.73 -13.56 -0.64
N ASP A 49 -15.73 -14.89 -0.51
CA ASP A 49 -16.51 -15.58 0.52
C ASP A 49 -16.07 -15.14 1.93
N ARG A 50 -17.03 -14.86 2.82
CA ARG A 50 -16.74 -14.35 4.18
C ARG A 50 -16.02 -15.38 5.05
N VAL A 51 -16.26 -16.67 4.83
CA VAL A 51 -15.57 -17.74 5.55
C VAL A 51 -14.13 -17.84 5.07
N VAL A 52 -13.89 -17.73 3.76
CA VAL A 52 -12.52 -17.62 3.20
C VAL A 52 -11.81 -16.40 3.77
N ALA A 53 -12.46 -15.23 3.79
CA ALA A 53 -11.88 -14.01 4.36
C ALA A 53 -11.54 -14.16 5.85
N GLY A 54 -12.39 -14.83 6.62
CA GLY A 54 -12.14 -15.17 8.03
C GLY A 54 -10.93 -16.10 8.18
N ARG A 55 -10.83 -17.13 7.34
CA ARG A 55 -9.65 -18.02 7.32
C ARG A 55 -8.36 -17.28 6.99
N ILE A 56 -8.37 -16.38 6.01
CA ILE A 56 -7.18 -15.59 5.64
C ILE A 56 -6.75 -14.69 6.80
N ARG A 57 -7.72 -14.01 7.44
CA ARG A 57 -7.46 -13.17 8.62
C ARG A 57 -6.82 -13.96 9.76
N ASP A 58 -7.30 -15.18 10.00
CA ASP A 58 -6.88 -16.02 11.11
C ASP A 58 -5.69 -16.93 10.75
N ASP A 59 -5.07 -16.75 9.57
CA ASP A 59 -3.97 -17.56 9.03
C ASP A 59 -4.31 -19.07 8.88
N LEU A 60 -5.58 -19.38 8.67
CA LEU A 60 -6.14 -20.73 8.50
C LEU A 60 -6.53 -21.05 7.05
N ALA A 61 -6.33 -20.13 6.13
CA ALA A 61 -6.64 -20.35 4.71
C ALA A 61 -5.62 -21.31 4.09
N ASP A 62 -6.08 -22.15 3.17
CA ASP A 62 -5.14 -22.97 2.42
C ASP A 62 -4.28 -22.09 1.49
N PRO A 63 -3.10 -22.58 1.05
CA PRO A 63 -2.19 -21.79 0.23
C PRO A 63 -2.80 -21.30 -1.09
N VAL A 64 -3.76 -22.04 -1.66
CA VAL A 64 -4.39 -21.69 -2.94
C VAL A 64 -5.41 -20.56 -2.73
N GLU A 65 -6.21 -20.64 -1.67
CA GLU A 65 -7.13 -19.58 -1.25
C GLU A 65 -6.38 -18.27 -0.98
N ARG A 66 -5.29 -18.35 -0.21
CA ARG A 66 -4.45 -17.20 0.11
C ARG A 66 -3.83 -16.59 -1.13
N GLU A 67 -3.19 -17.40 -1.97
CA GLU A 67 -2.52 -16.91 -3.19
C GLU A 67 -3.52 -16.24 -4.15
N ARG A 68 -4.71 -16.83 -4.34
CA ARG A 68 -5.75 -16.23 -5.17
C ARG A 68 -6.21 -14.88 -4.64
N PHE A 69 -6.40 -14.75 -3.33
CA PHE A 69 -6.73 -13.49 -2.71
C PHE A 69 -5.62 -12.44 -2.92
N LEU A 70 -4.36 -12.82 -2.73
CA LEU A 70 -3.23 -11.89 -2.88
C LEU A 70 -3.07 -11.42 -4.33
N GLN A 71 -3.25 -12.30 -5.32
CA GLN A 71 -3.30 -11.93 -6.74
C GLN A 71 -4.39 -10.89 -7.02
N GLN A 72 -5.58 -11.07 -6.45
CA GLN A 72 -6.69 -10.12 -6.61
C GLN A 72 -6.39 -8.79 -5.92
N LEU A 73 -5.76 -8.82 -4.75
CA LEU A 73 -5.34 -7.62 -4.02
C LEU A 73 -4.33 -6.80 -4.84
N VAL A 74 -3.27 -7.44 -5.33
CA VAL A 74 -2.25 -6.76 -6.16
C VAL A 74 -2.87 -6.22 -7.45
N GLY A 75 -3.74 -7.01 -8.10
CA GLY A 75 -4.48 -6.55 -9.28
C GLY A 75 -5.37 -5.33 -8.99
N GLY A 76 -6.02 -5.29 -7.83
CA GLY A 76 -6.81 -4.15 -7.37
C GLY A 76 -5.95 -2.90 -7.15
N LEU A 77 -4.83 -3.03 -6.43
CA LEU A 77 -3.92 -1.91 -6.18
C LEU A 77 -3.32 -1.34 -7.47
N ARG A 78 -2.90 -2.20 -8.40
CA ARG A 78 -2.42 -1.77 -9.73
C ARG A 78 -3.50 -1.04 -10.51
N ARG A 79 -4.76 -1.47 -10.38
CA ARG A 79 -5.90 -0.79 -11.01
C ARG A 79 -6.15 0.58 -10.40
N ASP A 80 -6.03 0.71 -9.08
CA ASP A 80 -6.20 1.99 -8.39
C ASP A 80 -5.10 2.99 -8.76
N LEU A 81 -3.91 2.49 -9.09
CA LEU A 81 -2.76 3.28 -9.55
C LEU A 81 -2.61 3.32 -11.08
N ARG A 82 -3.59 2.85 -11.86
CA ARG A 82 -3.47 2.74 -13.33
C ARG A 82 -3.26 4.06 -14.06
N SER A 83 -3.52 5.19 -13.40
CA SER A 83 -3.35 6.53 -13.99
C SER A 83 -1.90 7.02 -13.95
N VAL A 84 -0.99 6.23 -13.37
CA VAL A 84 0.44 6.54 -13.26
C VAL A 84 1.26 5.32 -13.70
N GLU A 85 2.46 5.57 -14.24
CA GLU A 85 3.40 4.49 -14.54
C GLU A 85 4.00 3.99 -13.23
N LEU A 86 3.62 2.78 -12.82
CA LEU A 86 4.00 2.22 -11.52
C LEU A 86 5.51 2.10 -11.34
N THR A 87 6.24 1.83 -12.42
CA THR A 87 7.70 1.70 -12.40
C THR A 87 8.42 3.04 -12.22
N GLU A 88 7.72 4.15 -12.45
CA GLU A 88 8.24 5.51 -12.31
C GLU A 88 7.82 6.17 -10.98
N LEU A 89 7.00 5.50 -10.16
CA LEU A 89 6.59 6.03 -8.87
C LEU A 89 7.78 6.18 -7.92
N THR A 90 7.89 7.36 -7.33
CA THR A 90 8.90 7.68 -6.32
C THR A 90 8.24 8.15 -5.03
N VAL A 91 8.96 8.01 -3.93
CA VAL A 91 8.54 8.50 -2.63
C VAL A 91 8.90 9.98 -2.51
N GLY A 92 7.92 10.80 -2.15
CA GLY A 92 8.05 12.25 -1.97
C GLY A 92 8.18 12.67 -0.51
N GLU A 93 7.62 13.84 -0.20
CA GLU A 93 7.60 14.36 1.16
C GLU A 93 6.78 13.47 2.09
N TRP A 94 7.10 13.51 3.38
CA TRP A 94 6.33 12.84 4.42
C TRP A 94 5.92 13.80 5.53
N ARG A 95 4.80 13.50 6.19
CA ARG A 95 4.26 14.29 7.29
C ARG A 95 3.77 13.38 8.40
N THR A 96 4.25 13.63 9.62
CA THR A 96 3.76 12.96 10.82
C THR A 96 2.45 13.59 11.28
N ALA A 97 1.45 12.77 11.56
CA ALA A 97 0.18 13.18 12.15
C ALA A 97 0.24 13.18 13.68
N GLY A 98 -0.75 13.79 14.32
CA GLY A 98 -0.81 13.92 15.78
C GLY A 98 -0.99 12.59 16.53
N ASP A 99 -1.38 11.52 15.83
CA ASP A 99 -1.52 10.15 16.35
C ASP A 99 -0.24 9.31 16.16
N GLY A 100 0.83 9.90 15.62
CA GLY A 100 2.09 9.22 15.36
C GLY A 100 2.16 8.49 14.01
N SER A 101 1.06 8.45 13.24
CA SER A 101 1.09 7.95 11.87
C SER A 101 1.89 8.87 10.95
N VAL A 102 2.41 8.33 9.85
CA VAL A 102 3.15 9.09 8.84
C VAL A 102 2.46 8.93 7.50
N ALA A 103 2.10 10.06 6.89
CA ALA A 103 1.67 10.12 5.51
C ALA A 103 2.89 10.33 4.61
N VAL A 104 3.14 9.41 3.68
CA VAL A 104 4.21 9.48 2.70
C VAL A 104 3.61 9.74 1.32
N GLU A 105 4.00 10.84 0.69
CA GLU A 105 3.53 11.18 -0.65
C GLU A 105 4.14 10.25 -1.71
N LEU A 106 3.35 9.90 -2.71
CA LEU A 106 3.79 9.20 -3.91
C LEU A 106 3.83 10.20 -5.06
N LEU A 107 4.92 10.19 -5.81
CA LEU A 107 5.17 11.11 -6.91
C LEU A 107 5.32 10.34 -8.23
N THR A 108 4.74 10.88 -9.30
CA THR A 108 4.95 10.41 -10.68
C THR A 108 5.68 11.50 -11.47
N PRO A 109 6.58 11.16 -12.41
CA PRO A 109 7.24 12.15 -13.24
C PRO A 109 6.24 13.00 -14.02
N SER A 110 6.55 14.29 -14.15
CA SER A 110 5.77 15.24 -14.94
C SER A 110 6.38 15.39 -16.32
N GLN A 111 5.53 15.41 -17.35
CA GLN A 111 5.92 15.77 -18.72
C GLN A 111 5.77 17.28 -18.99
N LEU A 112 5.28 18.06 -18.01
CA LEU A 112 5.04 19.48 -18.15
C LEU A 112 6.32 20.30 -17.86
N PRO A 113 6.67 21.28 -18.71
CA PRO A 113 7.84 22.12 -18.49
C PRO A 113 7.80 22.85 -17.13
N GLY A 114 8.90 22.76 -16.37
CA GLY A 114 9.06 23.45 -15.08
C GLY A 114 8.39 22.76 -13.89
N ILE A 115 7.85 21.56 -14.07
CA ILE A 115 7.33 20.71 -13.00
C ILE A 115 8.05 19.37 -13.12
N ASP A 116 8.75 18.95 -12.06
CA ASP A 116 9.53 17.71 -12.08
C ASP A 116 8.66 16.47 -11.81
N ALA A 117 7.70 16.59 -10.90
CA ALA A 117 6.80 15.49 -10.52
C ALA A 117 5.43 15.98 -10.03
N TRP A 118 4.42 15.11 -10.13
CA TRP A 118 3.07 15.33 -9.62
C TRP A 118 2.73 14.34 -8.50
N PRO A 119 1.94 14.75 -7.50
CA PRO A 119 1.38 13.83 -6.51
C PRO A 119 0.47 12.78 -7.16
N ALA A 120 0.86 11.51 -7.05
CA ALA A 120 0.11 10.34 -7.49
C ALA A 120 -0.79 9.75 -6.39
N GLY A 121 -0.57 10.16 -5.13
CA GLY A 121 -1.30 9.66 -3.99
C GLY A 121 -0.46 9.75 -2.72
N ARG A 122 -0.88 9.03 -1.68
CA ARG A 122 -0.08 8.87 -0.47
C ARG A 122 -0.32 7.53 0.20
N LEU A 123 0.68 7.04 0.89
CA LEU A 123 0.59 5.92 1.81
C LEU A 123 0.47 6.46 3.23
N ILE A 124 -0.42 5.86 4.02
CA ILE A 124 -0.52 6.12 5.45
C ILE A 124 0.11 4.94 6.18
N LEU A 125 1.08 5.22 7.04
CA LEU A 125 1.82 4.23 7.78
C LEU A 125 1.70 4.47 9.29
N SER A 126 1.61 3.38 10.03
CA SER A 126 1.71 3.35 11.49
C SER A 126 2.99 2.60 11.91
N CYS A 127 3.55 2.95 13.06
CA CYS A 127 4.70 2.25 13.59
C CYS A 127 4.23 1.21 14.60
N ASP A 128 4.39 -0.06 14.25
CA ASP A 128 4.25 -1.18 15.16
C ASP A 128 5.53 -1.31 16.01
N THR A 129 5.39 -1.73 17.28
CA THR A 129 6.52 -1.82 18.22
C THR A 129 7.48 -2.95 17.88
N ASP A 130 7.00 -4.02 17.24
CA ASP A 130 7.78 -5.22 16.96
C ASP A 130 8.20 -5.30 15.48
N GLN A 131 7.36 -4.82 14.57
CA GLN A 131 7.55 -4.92 13.11
C GLN A 131 8.04 -3.61 12.46
N GLY A 132 8.05 -2.51 13.23
CA GLY A 132 8.37 -1.17 12.73
C GLY A 132 7.24 -0.60 11.88
N TRP A 133 7.57 0.20 10.87
CA TRP A 133 6.57 0.81 10.00
C TRP A 133 5.78 -0.22 9.21
N LEU A 134 4.46 -0.06 9.16
CA LEU A 134 3.53 -0.87 8.39
C LEU A 134 2.54 0.04 7.65
N VAL A 135 2.01 -0.43 6.53
CA VAL A 135 1.08 0.34 5.69
C VAL A 135 -0.36 0.09 6.13
N ASP A 136 -1.04 1.16 6.54
CA ASP A 136 -2.45 1.10 6.92
C ASP A 136 -3.36 1.21 5.70
N ARG A 137 -3.01 2.09 4.75
CA ARG A 137 -3.78 2.28 3.52
C ARG A 137 -3.01 3.04 2.44
N LEU A 138 -3.40 2.76 1.20
CA LEU A 138 -3.09 3.57 0.03
C LEU A 138 -4.25 4.51 -0.26
N GLU A 139 -3.95 5.79 -0.39
CA GLU A 139 -4.89 6.81 -0.86
C GLU A 139 -4.45 7.27 -2.25
N PRO A 140 -4.94 6.62 -3.33
CA PRO A 140 -4.60 7.01 -4.68
C PRO A 140 -5.17 8.39 -4.97
N ARG A 141 -4.37 9.23 -5.62
CA ARG A 141 -4.88 10.46 -6.22
C ARG A 141 -5.14 10.14 -7.69
N LEU A 142 -6.37 10.33 -8.13
CA LEU A 142 -6.64 10.34 -9.57
C LEU A 142 -5.69 11.37 -10.19
N ALA A 143 -4.83 10.94 -11.12
CA ALA A 143 -3.90 11.85 -11.79
C ALA A 143 -4.73 12.97 -12.43
N GLY A 144 -4.65 14.15 -11.81
CA GLY A 144 -5.29 15.38 -12.27
C GLY A 144 -4.43 16.05 -13.35
N PRO A 145 -5.04 16.94 -14.14
CA PRO A 145 -5.40 18.26 -13.63
C PRO A 145 -6.67 18.28 -12.78
#